data_AF-A0A7W1BFJ6-F1
#
_entry.id   AF-A0A7W1BFJ6-F1
#
_cell.length_a   1.000
_cell.length_b   1.000
_cell.length_c   1.000
_cell.angle_alpha   90.00
_cell.angle_beta   90.00
_cell.angle_gamma   90.00
#
_symmetry.space_group_name_H-M   'P 1'
#
loop_
_entity.id
_entity.type
_entity.pdbx_description
1 polymer ?
#
loop_
_entity_poly.entity_id
_entity_poly.type
_entity_poly.pdbx_seq_one_letter_code
_entity_poly.pdbx_strand_id
1 'polypeptide(L)'
;MLPPTTEAFLAELRAAVALLERIVTDRTLLAGIPAEDRARLIQAAGHVYAPDPASRRQLVRAAARRRRSEKIEREESLRDRTGIRTLRRQPAFTSPNVFPPVPPDAFAPEDVQAADAPREPLESQHCYVCKTHYTALHHFYDQLCP
;
A
#
# COMPACT_ATOMS: atom_id res chain seq x y z
N MET A 1 8.05 22.79 -15.02
CA MET A 1 7.95 21.75 -16.07
C MET A 1 6.91 20.75 -15.60
N LEU A 2 5.79 20.60 -16.31
CA LEU A 2 4.87 19.48 -16.04
C LEU A 2 5.63 18.16 -16.28
N PRO A 3 5.39 17.11 -15.48
CA PRO A 3 5.95 15.80 -15.79
C PRO A 3 5.49 15.39 -17.20
N PRO A 4 6.37 14.83 -18.04
CA PRO A 4 5.94 14.26 -19.31
C PRO A 4 4.82 13.25 -19.04
N THR A 5 3.81 13.21 -19.92
CA THR A 5 2.79 12.15 -19.84
C THR A 5 3.51 10.80 -19.83
N THR A 6 3.03 9.85 -19.02
CA THR A 6 3.71 8.55 -18.82
C THR A 6 4.06 7.88 -20.14
N GLU A 7 3.23 8.05 -21.16
CA GLU A 7 3.44 7.53 -22.51
C GLU A 7 4.57 8.22 -23.28
N ALA A 8 4.66 9.55 -23.24
CA ALA A 8 5.75 10.31 -23.87
C ALA A 8 7.10 9.95 -23.25
N PHE A 9 7.15 9.82 -21.91
CA PHE A 9 8.34 9.39 -21.20
C PHE A 9 8.78 7.98 -21.59
N LEU A 10 7.84 7.04 -21.74
CA LEU A 10 8.15 5.67 -22.17
C LEU A 10 8.69 5.62 -23.60
N ALA A 11 8.21 6.48 -24.50
CA ALA A 11 8.73 6.58 -25.87
C ALA A 11 10.18 7.07 -25.87
N GLU A 12 10.49 8.13 -25.11
CA GLU A 12 11.86 8.66 -24.95
C GLU A 12 12.80 7.61 -24.33
N LEU A 13 12.34 6.90 -23.29
CA LEU A 13 13.11 5.83 -22.65
C LEU A 13 13.48 4.72 -23.64
N ARG A 14 12.52 4.27 -24.47
CA ARG A 14 12.77 3.24 -25.49
C ARG A 14 13.77 3.71 -26.54
N ALA A 15 13.67 4.96 -26.99
CA ALA A 15 14.62 5.54 -27.93
C ALA A 15 16.04 5.62 -27.35
N ALA A 16 16.17 6.01 -26.07
CA ALA A 16 17.44 6.04 -25.37
C ALA A 16 18.06 4.64 -25.22
N VAL A 17 17.26 3.63 -24.87
CA VAL A 17 17.71 2.23 -24.79
C VAL A 17 18.23 1.74 -26.15
N ALA A 18 17.46 1.95 -27.23
CA ALA A 18 17.87 1.56 -28.58
C ALA A 18 19.18 2.23 -29.02
N LEU A 19 19.39 3.50 -28.64
CA LEU A 19 20.65 4.21 -28.89
C LEU A 19 21.83 3.56 -28.14
N LEU A 20 21.65 3.22 -26.86
CA LEU A 20 22.68 2.57 -26.06
C LEU A 20 23.03 1.18 -26.62
N GLU A 21 22.05 0.39 -27.04
CA GLU A 21 22.26 -0.93 -27.65
C GLU A 21 23.04 -0.83 -28.98
N ARG A 22 22.74 0.18 -29.81
CA ARG A 22 23.51 0.45 -31.03
C ARG A 22 24.98 0.78 -30.71
N ILE A 23 25.23 1.57 -29.68
CA ILE A 23 26.59 1.93 -29.24
C ILE A 23 27.34 0.71 -28.67
N VAL A 24 26.63 -0.19 -27.98
CA VAL A 24 27.19 -1.45 -27.50
C VAL A 24 27.58 -2.36 -28.67
N THR A 25 26.74 -2.41 -29.71
CA THR A 25 26.98 -3.20 -30.93
C THR A 25 28.11 -2.62 -31.78
N ASP A 26 28.15 -1.29 -31.93
CA ASP A 26 29.17 -0.59 -32.68
C ASP A 26 29.76 0.57 -31.86
N ARG A 27 30.94 0.32 -31.31
CA ARG A 27 31.64 1.28 -30.45
C ARG A 27 32.30 2.41 -31.25
N THR A 28 32.41 2.28 -32.57
CA THR A 28 32.99 3.33 -33.44
C THR A 28 32.10 4.57 -33.50
N LEU A 29 30.80 4.43 -33.21
CA LEU A 29 29.86 5.54 -33.07
C LEU A 29 30.31 6.56 -32.02
N LEU A 30 31.02 6.12 -30.97
CA LEU A 30 31.58 7.03 -29.95
C LEU A 30 32.87 7.72 -30.38
N ALA A 31 33.56 7.20 -31.39
CA ALA A 31 34.76 7.83 -31.94
C ALA A 31 34.42 9.01 -32.86
N GLY A 32 33.22 9.01 -33.46
CA GLY A 32 32.74 10.06 -34.36
C GLY A 32 32.12 11.29 -33.68
N ILE A 33 31.92 11.27 -32.36
CA ILE A 33 31.29 12.37 -31.61
C ILE A 33 32.32 13.25 -30.87
N PRO A 34 31.99 14.53 -30.60
CA PRO A 34 32.82 15.40 -29.78
C PRO A 34 33.15 14.78 -28.42
N ALA A 35 34.36 15.06 -27.92
CA ALA A 35 34.83 14.50 -26.65
C ALA A 35 33.93 14.91 -25.46
N GLU A 36 33.36 16.11 -25.50
CA GLU A 36 32.43 16.62 -24.50
C GLU A 36 31.14 15.79 -24.46
N ASP A 37 30.50 15.57 -25.60
CA ASP A 37 29.25 14.79 -25.69
C ASP A 37 29.47 13.33 -25.28
N ARG A 38 30.62 12.75 -25.67
CA ARG A 38 31.01 11.41 -25.22
C ARG A 38 31.14 11.34 -23.70
N ALA A 39 31.81 12.33 -23.08
CA ALA A 39 31.98 12.39 -21.64
C ALA A 39 30.63 12.53 -20.92
N ARG A 40 29.76 13.42 -21.41
CA ARG A 40 28.42 13.63 -20.86
C ARG A 40 27.56 12.37 -20.92
N LEU A 41 27.57 11.65 -22.05
CA LEU A 41 26.83 10.40 -22.22
C LEU A 41 27.29 9.34 -21.21
N ILE A 42 28.61 9.11 -21.13
CA ILE A 42 29.19 8.09 -20.23
C ILE A 42 28.91 8.43 -18.77
N GLN A 43 29.07 9.71 -18.39
CA GLN A 43 28.80 10.16 -17.04
C GLN A 43 27.32 10.00 -16.67
N ALA A 44 26.40 10.41 -17.55
CA ALA A 44 24.97 10.26 -17.32
C ALA A 44 24.57 8.78 -17.21
N ALA A 45 25.05 7.92 -18.10
CA ALA A 45 24.82 6.47 -18.03
C ALA A 45 25.37 5.86 -16.73
N GLY A 46 26.54 6.32 -16.28
CA GLY A 46 27.14 5.92 -15.01
C GLY A 46 26.29 6.32 -13.81
N HIS A 47 25.76 7.55 -13.77
CA HIS A 47 24.87 8.00 -12.70
C HIS A 47 23.51 7.27 -12.68
N VAL A 48 22.99 6.88 -13.84
CA VAL A 48 21.76 6.07 -13.93
C VAL A 48 22.01 4.64 -13.44
N TYR A 49 23.14 4.03 -13.81
CA TYR A 49 23.50 2.66 -13.41
C TYR A 49 23.89 2.57 -11.93
N ALA A 50 24.76 3.46 -11.47
CA ALA A 50 25.29 3.53 -10.11
C ALA A 50 24.95 4.89 -9.50
N PRO A 51 23.69 5.10 -9.07
CA PRO A 51 23.27 6.34 -8.44
C PRO A 51 24.02 6.56 -7.13
N ASP A 52 24.34 7.83 -6.82
CA ASP A 52 25.06 8.24 -5.60
C ASP A 52 24.46 7.57 -4.35
N PRO A 53 25.27 7.14 -3.35
CA PRO A 53 24.76 6.45 -2.17
C PRO A 53 23.60 7.16 -1.45
N ALA A 54 23.54 8.50 -1.46
CA ALA A 54 22.42 9.24 -0.88
C ALA A 54 21.12 9.03 -1.68
N SER A 55 21.20 9.13 -3.01
CA SER A 55 20.06 8.91 -3.90
C SER A 55 19.56 7.46 -3.84
N ARG A 56 20.46 6.46 -3.76
CA ARG A 56 20.10 5.06 -3.51
C ARG A 56 19.38 4.88 -2.17
N ARG A 57 19.89 5.49 -1.09
CA ARG A 57 19.23 5.44 0.23
C ARG A 57 17.85 6.08 0.19
N GLN A 58 17.68 7.18 -0.55
CA GLN A 58 16.39 7.86 -0.70
C GLN A 58 15.37 6.95 -1.40
N LEU A 59 15.76 6.30 -2.51
CA LEU A 59 14.89 5.36 -3.24
C LEU A 59 14.48 4.18 -2.36
N VAL A 60 15.43 3.55 -1.66
CA VAL A 60 15.14 2.43 -0.75
C VAL A 60 14.20 2.86 0.38
N ARG A 61 14.42 4.04 0.98
CA ARG A 61 13.55 4.58 2.02
C ARG A 61 12.15 4.90 1.49
N ALA A 62 12.04 5.49 0.30
CA ALA A 62 10.75 5.79 -0.33
C ALA A 62 9.97 4.50 -0.63
N ALA A 63 10.63 3.49 -1.19
CA ALA A 63 10.02 2.17 -1.42
C ALA A 63 9.58 1.50 -0.12
N ALA A 64 10.41 1.55 0.93
CA ALA A 64 10.06 1.00 2.24
C ALA A 64 8.88 1.74 2.89
N ARG A 65 8.82 3.07 2.76
CA ARG A 65 7.68 3.88 3.23
C ARG A 65 6.39 3.50 2.50
N ARG A 66 6.45 3.36 1.18
CA ARG A 66 5.30 2.96 0.36
C ARG A 66 4.76 1.57 0.74
N ARG A 67 5.65 0.59 0.89
CA ARG A 67 5.23 -0.76 1.36
C ARG A 67 4.60 -0.70 2.75
N ARG A 68 5.15 0.14 3.64
CA ARG A 68 4.61 0.33 4.99
C ARG A 68 3.24 1.00 4.95
N SER A 69 3.03 2.02 4.12
CA SER A 69 1.72 2.68 4.00
C SER A 69 0.67 1.74 3.41
N GLU A 70 1.00 1.03 2.32
CA GLU A 70 0.11 0.03 1.70
C GLU A 70 -0.33 -1.04 2.71
N LYS A 71 0.58 -1.49 3.57
CA LYS A 71 0.28 -2.43 4.65
C LYS A 71 -0.65 -1.83 5.72
N ILE A 72 -0.34 -0.62 6.20
CA ILE A 72 -1.17 0.06 7.22
C ILE A 72 -2.58 0.30 6.68
N GLU A 73 -2.70 0.77 5.44
CA GLU A 73 -3.98 1.01 4.77
C GLU A 73 -4.81 -0.28 4.67
N ARG A 74 -4.18 -1.40 4.32
CA ARG A 74 -4.85 -2.70 4.28
C ARG A 74 -5.37 -3.10 5.67
N GLU A 75 -4.53 -3.04 6.70
CA GLU A 75 -4.94 -3.38 8.07
C GLU A 75 -6.06 -2.47 8.59
N GLU A 76 -5.96 -1.17 8.32
CA GLU A 76 -6.96 -0.17 8.70
C GLU A 76 -8.30 -0.46 8.00
N SER A 77 -8.27 -0.82 6.71
CA SER A 77 -9.47 -1.18 5.95
C SER A 77 -10.20 -2.40 6.52
N LEU A 78 -9.48 -3.34 7.14
CA LEU A 78 -10.06 -4.52 7.78
C LEU A 78 -10.67 -4.17 9.14
N ARG A 79 -9.97 -3.39 9.96
CA ARG A 79 -10.51 -2.87 11.23
C ARG A 79 -11.73 -2.01 11.00
N ASP A 80 -11.74 -1.26 9.91
CA ASP A 80 -12.82 -0.36 9.54
C ASP A 80 -14.17 -1.04 9.31
N ARG A 81 -14.16 -2.33 8.98
CA ARG A 81 -15.36 -3.15 8.79
C ARG A 81 -15.94 -3.68 10.11
N THR A 82 -15.24 -3.53 11.23
CA THR A 82 -15.74 -4.02 12.53
C THR A 82 -16.96 -3.25 13.00
N GLY A 83 -17.86 -3.93 13.72
CA GLY A 83 -19.11 -3.35 14.22
C GLY A 83 -18.91 -2.03 14.98
N ILE A 84 -17.92 -1.97 15.88
CA ILE A 84 -17.65 -0.79 16.70
C ILE A 84 -17.25 0.43 15.85
N ARG A 85 -16.43 0.25 14.80
CA ARG A 85 -16.03 1.35 13.91
C ARG A 85 -17.13 1.73 12.93
N THR A 86 -17.89 0.76 12.45
CA THR A 86 -19.06 0.99 11.60
C THR A 86 -20.10 1.83 12.33
N LEU A 87 -20.45 1.45 13.56
CA LEU A 87 -21.42 2.19 14.38
C LEU A 87 -20.93 3.59 14.76
N ARG A 88 -19.65 3.76 15.10
CA ARG A 88 -19.06 5.08 15.39
C ARG A 88 -19.09 6.05 14.20
N ARG A 89 -19.10 5.52 12.96
CA ARG A 89 -19.20 6.34 11.74
C ARG A 89 -20.64 6.73 11.40
N GLN A 90 -21.64 6.14 12.04
CA GLN A 90 -23.04 6.49 11.77
C GLN A 90 -23.34 7.91 12.27
N PRO A 91 -24.00 8.75 11.46
CA PRO A 91 -24.23 10.16 11.80
C PRO A 91 -25.27 10.34 12.90
N ALA A 92 -26.18 9.38 13.08
CA ALA A 92 -27.20 9.40 14.12
C ALA A 92 -27.08 8.13 14.98
N PHE A 93 -26.83 8.33 16.28
CA PHE A 93 -26.96 7.27 17.26
C PHE A 93 -28.45 7.14 17.63
N THR A 94 -29.12 6.12 17.11
CA THR A 94 -30.49 5.82 17.51
C THR A 94 -30.47 5.15 18.88
N SER A 95 -30.80 5.92 19.92
CA SER A 95 -31.08 5.34 21.23
C SER A 95 -32.25 4.36 21.09
N PRO A 96 -32.11 3.10 21.56
CA PRO A 96 -33.24 2.19 21.64
C PRO A 96 -34.39 2.83 22.42
N ASN A 97 -35.62 2.48 22.05
CA ASN A 97 -36.83 2.94 22.72
C ASN A 97 -36.82 2.50 24.20
N VAL A 98 -37.33 3.35 25.11
CA VAL A 98 -37.37 3.09 26.56
C VAL A 98 -38.11 1.79 26.88
N PHE A 99 -39.04 1.41 26.00
CA PHE A 99 -39.76 0.14 26.07
C PHE A 99 -39.20 -0.83 25.02
N PRO A 100 -38.91 -2.08 25.39
CA PRO A 100 -38.51 -3.09 24.42
C PRO A 100 -39.63 -3.31 23.40
N PRO A 101 -39.28 -3.53 22.12
CA PRO A 101 -40.27 -3.72 21.05
C PRO A 101 -41.10 -5.00 21.21
N VAL A 102 -40.64 -5.93 22.04
CA VAL A 102 -41.32 -7.18 22.39
C VAL A 102 -41.35 -7.36 23.92
N PRO A 103 -42.43 -7.96 24.47
CA PRO A 103 -42.49 -8.32 25.88
C PRO A 103 -41.39 -9.32 26.23
N PRO A 104 -40.89 -9.32 27.48
CA PRO A 104 -39.75 -10.16 27.90
C PRO A 104 -39.96 -11.65 27.62
N ASP A 105 -41.21 -12.11 27.70
CA ASP A 105 -41.60 -13.52 27.49
C ASP A 105 -41.56 -13.94 26.00
N ALA A 106 -41.50 -12.97 25.08
CA ALA A 106 -41.43 -13.17 23.64
C ALA A 106 -40.05 -12.80 23.06
N PHE A 107 -39.08 -12.42 23.91
CA PHE A 107 -37.72 -12.14 23.48
C PHE A 107 -36.93 -13.45 23.35
N ALA A 108 -36.72 -13.90 22.11
CA ALA A 108 -35.76 -14.95 21.82
C ALA A 108 -34.42 -14.30 21.46
N PRO A 109 -33.36 -14.45 22.27
CA PRO A 109 -32.03 -14.01 21.88
C PRO A 109 -31.56 -14.86 20.71
N GLU A 110 -31.57 -14.29 19.51
CA GLU A 110 -30.84 -14.84 18.38
C GLU A 110 -29.40 -14.38 18.51
N ASP A 111 -28.48 -15.33 18.65
CA ASP A 111 -27.08 -15.05 18.39
C ASP A 111 -26.99 -14.55 16.96
N VAL A 112 -26.59 -13.28 16.80
CA VAL A 112 -26.19 -12.76 15.50
C VAL A 112 -24.94 -13.53 15.13
N GLN A 113 -25.13 -14.68 14.47
CA GLN A 113 -24.04 -15.39 13.82
C GLN A 113 -23.58 -14.44 12.72
N ALA A 114 -22.60 -13.61 13.07
CA ALA A 114 -21.90 -12.77 12.12
C ALA A 114 -21.43 -13.73 11.04
N ALA A 115 -22.09 -13.68 9.87
CA ALA A 115 -21.88 -14.61 8.78
C ALA A 115 -20.39 -14.94 8.68
N ASP A 116 -20.07 -16.24 8.63
CA ASP A 116 -18.72 -16.82 8.52
C ASP A 116 -18.05 -16.44 7.19
N ALA A 117 -18.11 -15.18 6.80
CA ALA A 117 -17.29 -14.62 5.76
C ALA A 117 -15.84 -14.74 6.22
N PRO A 118 -14.96 -15.37 5.41
CA PRO A 118 -13.55 -15.44 5.72
C PRO A 118 -13.01 -14.04 5.98
N ARG A 119 -12.64 -13.76 7.23
CA ARG A 119 -11.99 -12.49 7.58
C ARG A 119 -10.58 -12.55 7.03
N GLU A 120 -10.21 -11.60 6.18
CA GLU A 120 -8.83 -11.54 5.68
C GLU A 120 -7.87 -11.50 6.87
N PRO A 121 -6.84 -12.35 6.88
CA PRO A 121 -5.89 -12.41 7.98
C PRO A 121 -5.08 -11.11 8.02
N LEU A 122 -5.03 -10.48 9.19
CA LEU A 122 -4.07 -9.43 9.50
C LEU A 122 -2.74 -10.05 9.91
N GLU A 123 -1.72 -9.21 10.01
CA GLU A 123 -0.56 -9.56 10.82
C GLU A 123 -0.98 -9.88 12.27
N SER A 124 -0.15 -10.68 12.92
CA SER A 124 -0.36 -11.10 14.30
C SER A 124 -0.46 -9.88 15.23
N GLN A 125 -1.62 -9.71 15.87
CA GLN A 125 -1.89 -8.67 16.85
C GLN A 125 -2.13 -9.29 18.23
N HIS A 126 -1.97 -8.50 19.30
CA HIS A 126 -2.32 -8.93 20.66
C HIS A 126 -3.75 -8.58 21.02
N CYS A 127 -4.51 -9.53 21.56
CA CYS A 127 -5.84 -9.27 22.11
C CYS A 127 -5.73 -8.33 23.31
N TYR A 128 -6.52 -7.25 23.33
CA TYR A 128 -6.51 -6.30 24.43
C TYR A 128 -6.87 -6.95 25.78
N VAL A 129 -7.68 -8.02 25.75
CA VAL A 129 -8.14 -8.74 26.94
C VAL A 129 -7.19 -9.88 27.30
N CYS A 130 -7.14 -10.95 26.50
CA CYS A 130 -6.39 -12.16 26.85
C CYS A 130 -4.90 -12.12 26.49
N LYS A 131 -4.43 -11.08 25.78
CA LYS A 131 -3.04 -10.89 25.33
C LYS A 131 -2.51 -11.92 24.33
N THR A 132 -3.32 -12.92 23.96
CA THR A 132 -3.00 -13.89 22.92
C THR A 132 -2.85 -13.23 21.55
N HIS A 133 -1.95 -13.79 20.75
CA HIS A 133 -1.78 -13.41 19.35
C HIS A 133 -2.97 -13.88 18.51
N TYR A 134 -3.50 -13.01 17.65
CA TYR A 134 -4.55 -13.35 16.70
C TYR A 134 -4.29 -12.72 15.33
N THR A 135 -4.81 -13.35 14.28
CA THR A 135 -4.76 -12.85 12.90
C THR A 135 -6.15 -12.56 12.35
N ALA A 136 -7.20 -13.06 12.98
CA ALA A 136 -8.60 -12.78 12.65
C ALA A 136 -9.20 -11.80 13.67
N LEU A 137 -9.91 -10.77 13.21
CA LEU A 137 -10.60 -9.83 14.09
C LEU A 137 -11.90 -10.40 14.63
N HIS A 138 -12.24 -10.03 15.87
CA HIS A 138 -13.60 -10.13 16.37
C HIS A 138 -14.58 -9.36 15.46
N HIS A 139 -15.80 -9.88 15.29
CA HIS A 139 -16.79 -9.26 14.39
C HIS A 139 -17.14 -7.82 14.81
N PHE A 140 -17.25 -7.58 16.12
CA PHE A 140 -17.61 -6.28 16.67
C PHE A 140 -16.41 -5.41 17.04
N TYR A 141 -15.33 -5.97 17.59
CA TYR A 141 -14.25 -5.20 18.19
C TYR A 141 -12.98 -5.27 17.34
N ASP A 142 -12.29 -4.14 17.17
CA ASP A 142 -11.10 -4.02 16.34
C ASP A 142 -9.78 -4.34 17.06
N GLN A 143 -9.85 -4.71 18.33
CA GLN A 143 -8.69 -5.00 19.19
C GLN A 143 -8.82 -6.32 19.98
N LEU A 144 -9.83 -7.15 19.67
CA LEU A 144 -10.05 -8.44 20.31
C LEU A 144 -9.90 -9.57 19.30
N CYS A 145 -9.42 -10.71 19.82
CA CYS A 145 -9.54 -11.98 19.12
C CYS A 145 -11.03 -12.38 19.00
N PRO A 146 -11.39 -13.22 18.03
CA PRO A 146 -12.75 -13.73 17.88
C PRO A 146 -13.22 -14.49 19.13
#